data_AF-A0A9Q9F8E5-F1
#
_entry.id   AF-A0A9Q9F8E5-F1
#
_cell.length_a   1.000
_cell.length_b   1.000
_cell.length_c   1.000
_cell.angle_alpha   90.00
_cell.angle_beta   90.00
_cell.angle_gamma   90.00
#
_symmetry.space_group_name_H-M   'P 1'
#
loop_
_entity.id
_entity.type
_entity.pdbx_description
1 polymer ?
#
loop_
_entity_poly.entity_id
_entity_poly.type
_entity_poly.pdbx_seq_one_letter_code
_entity_poly.pdbx_strand_id
1 'polypeptide(L)'
;MRLRALIKKRANDLLLSLRRLKAEIHSEDVFGLVLGDIHKSYIRLVALLDKPKIKHQELRKIDSTNGIVKYKSGEFEFLHHTEHGIISVSGGDPGVNSYILCSIRSEPADRHLKIVNDMLVMYVGYEKALCDICGNYAVIPGFLTPTCRTIEEDFILVHHAQCKME
;
A
#
# COMPACT_ATOMS: atom_id res chain seq x y z
N MET A 1 -3.77 11.39 11.27
CA MET A 1 -2.74 12.46 11.36
C MET A 1 -2.76 13.25 10.05
N ARG A 2 -3.07 14.56 10.04
CA ARG A 2 -3.28 15.34 8.80
C ARG A 2 -2.08 15.17 7.83
N LEU A 3 -2.34 14.80 6.56
CA LEU A 3 -1.31 14.56 5.52
C LEU A 3 -0.22 15.65 5.47
N ARG A 4 -0.62 16.92 5.65
CA ARG A 4 0.29 18.07 5.73
C ARG A 4 1.35 17.94 6.82
N ALA A 5 1.00 17.39 7.99
CA ALA A 5 1.94 17.18 9.09
C ALA A 5 2.96 16.08 8.74
N LEU A 6 2.52 15.01 8.09
CA LEU A 6 3.40 13.94 7.59
C LEU A 6 4.36 14.45 6.52
N ILE A 7 3.85 15.21 5.54
CA ILE A 7 4.68 15.86 4.51
C ILE A 7 5.71 16.77 5.17
N LYS A 8 5.30 17.59 6.14
CA LYS A 8 6.22 18.48 6.86
C LYS A 8 7.31 17.70 7.61
N LYS A 9 6.95 16.60 8.27
CA LYS A 9 7.91 15.69 8.94
C LYS A 9 8.92 15.16 7.91
N ARG A 10 8.46 14.60 6.78
CA ARG A 10 9.35 14.05 5.73
C ARG A 10 10.21 15.10 5.02
N ALA A 11 9.69 16.30 4.83
CA ALA A 11 10.47 17.42 4.30
C ALA A 11 11.62 17.79 5.25
N ASN A 12 11.36 17.82 6.56
CA ASN A 12 12.41 18.05 7.55
C ASN A 12 13.44 16.91 7.58
N ASP A 13 13.00 15.64 7.49
CA ASP A 13 13.89 14.48 7.41
C ASP A 13 14.86 14.61 6.20
N LEU A 14 14.34 15.01 5.03
CA LEU A 14 15.15 15.25 3.83
C LEU A 14 16.15 16.40 4.04
N LEU A 15 15.71 17.53 4.60
CA LEU A 15 16.59 18.67 4.87
C LEU A 15 17.70 18.30 5.86
N LEU A 16 17.41 17.47 6.87
CA LEU A 16 18.41 16.95 7.80
C LEU A 16 19.42 16.03 7.09
N SER A 17 18.96 15.12 6.24
CA SER A 17 19.85 14.28 5.43
C SER A 17 20.75 15.12 4.51
N LEU A 18 20.20 16.14 3.84
CA LEU A 18 20.97 17.04 2.97
C LEU A 18 22.05 17.83 3.71
N ARG A 19 21.81 18.21 4.97
CA ARG A 19 22.83 18.90 5.78
C ARG A 19 24.08 18.05 6.02
N ARG A 20 23.98 16.72 5.95
CA ARG A 20 25.13 15.82 6.11
C ARG A 20 26.16 15.98 4.99
N LEU A 21 25.77 16.50 3.82
CA LEU A 21 26.72 16.85 2.74
C LEU A 21 27.65 18.01 3.11
N LYS A 22 27.33 18.79 4.15
CA LYS A 22 28.20 19.86 4.63
C LYS A 22 29.29 19.37 5.57
N ALA A 23 29.18 18.14 6.08
CA ALA A 23 30.21 17.54 6.92
C ALA A 23 31.39 17.07 6.07
N GLU A 24 32.56 16.95 6.69
CA GLU A 24 33.72 16.35 6.04
C GLU A 24 33.46 14.85 5.81
N ILE A 25 33.68 14.37 4.58
CA ILE A 25 33.41 13.00 4.16
C ILE A 25 34.75 12.32 3.86
N HIS A 26 35.18 11.44 4.78
CA HIS A 26 36.53 10.87 4.77
C HIS A 26 36.67 9.58 3.95
N SER A 27 35.57 9.01 3.44
CA SER A 27 35.63 7.80 2.61
C SER A 27 34.45 7.68 1.64
N GLU A 28 34.65 6.89 0.58
CA GLU A 28 33.63 6.59 -0.42
C GLU A 28 32.42 5.84 0.19
N ASP A 29 32.65 4.92 1.12
CA ASP A 29 31.58 4.20 1.81
C ASP A 29 30.67 5.16 2.59
N VAL A 30 31.26 6.12 3.32
CA VAL A 30 30.52 7.13 4.06
C VAL A 30 29.75 8.04 3.12
N PHE A 31 30.34 8.39 1.97
CA PHE A 31 29.64 9.14 0.93
C PHE A 31 28.42 8.37 0.40
N GLY A 32 28.59 7.09 0.08
CA GLY A 32 27.51 6.22 -0.38
C GLY A 32 26.36 6.10 0.62
N LEU A 33 26.68 5.98 1.92
CA LEU A 33 25.67 5.99 2.99
C LEU A 33 24.90 7.32 3.05
N VAL A 34 25.60 8.46 2.97
CA VAL A 34 24.96 9.78 2.96
C VAL A 34 24.02 9.94 1.77
N LEU A 35 24.47 9.56 0.56
CA LEU A 35 23.63 9.59 -0.63
C LEU A 35 22.42 8.66 -0.51
N GLY A 36 22.63 7.45 0.03
CA GLY A 36 21.56 6.49 0.29
C GLY A 36 20.49 7.04 1.23
N ASP A 37 20.89 7.73 2.29
CA ASP A 37 19.98 8.35 3.26
C ASP A 37 19.21 9.53 2.65
N ILE A 38 19.87 10.35 1.83
CA ILE A 38 19.20 11.43 1.08
C ILE A 38 18.16 10.85 0.12
N HIS A 39 18.55 9.84 -0.65
CA HIS A 39 17.65 9.19 -1.61
C HIS A 39 16.44 8.57 -0.90
N LYS A 40 16.63 7.85 0.21
CA LYS A 40 15.54 7.29 1.00
C LYS A 40 14.60 8.36 1.54
N SER A 41 15.14 9.43 2.13
CA SER A 41 14.31 10.54 2.64
C SER A 41 13.54 11.24 1.52
N TYR A 42 14.15 11.41 0.34
CA TYR A 42 13.51 11.98 -0.85
C TYR A 42 12.34 11.10 -1.33
N ILE A 43 12.57 9.80 -1.51
CA ILE A 43 11.54 8.86 -1.98
C ILE A 43 10.35 8.82 -1.01
N ARG A 44 10.60 8.83 0.30
CA ARG A 44 9.52 8.90 1.31
C ARG A 44 8.70 10.18 1.21
N LEU A 45 9.35 11.32 0.94
CA LEU A 45 8.64 12.58 0.75
C LEU A 45 7.79 12.56 -0.53
N VAL A 46 8.37 12.11 -1.65
CA VAL A 46 7.67 12.01 -2.94
C VAL A 46 6.47 11.09 -2.84
N ALA A 47 6.62 9.92 -2.21
CA ALA A 47 5.53 8.97 -2.00
C ALA A 47 4.32 9.59 -1.28
N LEU A 48 4.55 10.53 -0.36
CA LEU A 48 3.48 11.28 0.33
C LEU A 48 2.91 12.43 -0.50
N LEU A 49 3.75 13.13 -1.26
CA LEU A 49 3.32 14.25 -2.12
C LEU A 49 2.44 13.75 -3.28
N ASP A 50 2.75 12.57 -3.82
CA ASP A 50 2.00 11.94 -4.90
C ASP A 50 0.83 11.09 -4.38
N LYS A 51 0.47 11.20 -3.09
CA LYS A 51 -0.62 10.40 -2.53
C LYS A 51 -1.93 10.68 -3.26
N PRO A 52 -2.55 9.65 -3.87
CA PRO A 52 -3.88 9.79 -4.38
C PRO A 52 -4.84 10.07 -3.22
N LYS A 53 -5.85 10.88 -3.50
CA LYS A 53 -7.03 10.96 -2.63
C LYS A 53 -7.78 9.64 -2.66
N ILE A 54 -8.48 9.34 -1.57
CA ILE A 54 -9.40 8.20 -1.54
C ILE A 54 -10.38 8.31 -2.71
N LYS A 55 -10.47 7.24 -3.51
CA LYS A 55 -11.45 7.10 -4.58
C LYS A 55 -12.40 5.98 -4.20
N HIS A 56 -13.66 6.33 -3.98
CA HIS A 56 -14.70 5.32 -3.85
C HIS A 56 -15.02 4.74 -5.23
N GLN A 57 -14.98 3.42 -5.32
CA GLN A 57 -15.47 2.67 -6.47
C GLN A 57 -16.43 1.61 -5.97
N GLU A 58 -17.39 1.26 -6.82
CA GLU A 58 -18.38 0.23 -6.54
C GLU A 58 -18.03 -1.04 -7.32
N LEU A 59 -18.23 -2.20 -6.68
CA LEU A 59 -18.15 -3.50 -7.34
C LEU A 59 -19.20 -3.58 -8.46
N ARG A 60 -18.74 -3.84 -9.68
CA ARG A 60 -19.62 -4.10 -10.81
C ARG A 60 -19.62 -5.58 -11.14
N LYS A 61 -20.81 -6.17 -11.22
CA LYS A 61 -21.00 -7.53 -11.74
C LYS A 61 -20.74 -7.51 -13.24
N ILE A 62 -19.83 -8.37 -13.72
CA ILE A 62 -19.48 -8.48 -15.14
C ILE A 62 -20.05 -9.75 -15.76
N ASP A 63 -20.03 -10.86 -15.02
CA ASP A 63 -20.43 -12.17 -15.51
C ASP A 63 -20.99 -13.03 -14.38
N SER A 64 -21.75 -14.06 -14.74
CA SER A 64 -22.41 -14.99 -13.83
C SER A 64 -22.55 -16.35 -14.50
N THR A 65 -21.75 -17.32 -14.09
CA THR A 65 -21.77 -18.66 -14.66
C THR A 65 -21.75 -19.70 -13.53
N ASN A 66 -22.65 -20.68 -13.56
CA ASN A 66 -22.71 -21.82 -12.62
C ASN A 66 -22.63 -21.42 -11.13
N GLY A 67 -23.38 -20.39 -10.71
CA GLY A 67 -23.39 -19.92 -9.31
C GLY A 67 -22.15 -19.11 -8.89
N ILE A 68 -21.19 -18.90 -9.80
CA ILE A 68 -20.04 -18.01 -9.61
C ILE A 68 -20.33 -16.67 -10.29
N VAL A 69 -20.26 -15.60 -9.51
CA VAL A 69 -20.39 -14.23 -9.98
C VAL A 69 -19.00 -13.60 -10.05
N LYS A 70 -18.66 -13.06 -11.22
CA LYS A 70 -17.44 -12.28 -11.42
C LYS A 70 -17.75 -10.79 -11.21
N TYR A 71 -17.01 -10.17 -10.30
CA TYR A 71 -17.05 -8.73 -10.05
C TYR A 71 -15.74 -8.08 -10.50
N LYS A 72 -15.80 -6.80 -10.89
CA LYS A 72 -14.62 -5.97 -11.17
C LYS A 72 -14.77 -4.56 -10.63
N SER A 73 -13.64 -4.00 -10.21
CA SER A 73 -13.47 -2.60 -9.84
C SER A 73 -12.05 -2.18 -10.20
N GLY A 74 -11.90 -1.28 -11.18
CA GLY A 74 -10.59 -0.93 -11.72
C GLY A 74 -9.83 -2.16 -12.22
N GLU A 75 -8.62 -2.36 -11.70
CA GLU A 75 -7.75 -3.52 -12.00
C GLU A 75 -8.05 -4.76 -11.16
N PHE A 76 -8.93 -4.65 -10.15
CA PHE A 76 -9.30 -5.79 -9.33
C PHE A 76 -10.45 -6.58 -9.92
N GLU A 77 -10.31 -7.90 -9.91
CA GLU A 77 -11.34 -8.88 -10.23
C GLU A 77 -11.56 -9.82 -9.05
N PHE A 78 -12.83 -10.08 -8.73
CA PHE A 78 -13.23 -10.98 -7.64
C PHE A 78 -14.17 -12.05 -8.17
N LEU A 79 -14.00 -13.29 -7.72
CA LEU A 79 -14.94 -14.38 -7.96
C LEU A 79 -15.67 -14.71 -6.67
N HIS A 80 -17.01 -14.70 -6.73
CA HIS A 80 -17.90 -14.96 -5.61
C HIS A 80 -18.79 -16.17 -5.91
N HIS A 81 -18.74 -17.18 -5.06
CA HIS A 81 -19.68 -18.31 -5.07
C HIS A 81 -20.75 -18.08 -3.99
N THR A 82 -22.01 -18.42 -4.29
CA THR A 82 -23.14 -18.19 -3.37
C THR A 82 -22.99 -18.89 -2.02
N GLU A 83 -22.36 -20.06 -1.98
CA GLU A 83 -22.20 -20.86 -0.75
C GLU A 83 -20.84 -20.67 -0.07
N HIS A 84 -19.81 -20.31 -0.84
CA HIS A 84 -18.43 -20.25 -0.35
C HIS A 84 -17.90 -18.80 -0.23
N GLY A 85 -18.72 -17.82 -0.60
CA GLY A 85 -18.35 -16.41 -0.66
C GLY A 85 -17.24 -16.16 -1.69
N ILE A 86 -16.36 -15.19 -1.40
CA ILE A 86 -15.23 -14.85 -2.27
C ILE A 86 -14.20 -15.98 -2.34
N ILE A 87 -14.01 -16.54 -3.53
CA ILE A 87 -13.11 -17.67 -3.79
C ILE A 87 -11.80 -17.25 -4.47
N SER A 88 -11.78 -16.10 -5.15
CA SER A 88 -10.59 -15.59 -5.84
C SER A 88 -10.55 -14.06 -5.86
N VAL A 89 -9.34 -13.52 -5.82
CA VAL A 89 -9.00 -12.10 -5.93
C VAL A 89 -7.85 -11.97 -6.92
N SER A 90 -7.94 -11.05 -7.87
CA SER A 90 -6.89 -10.76 -8.84
C SER A 90 -6.75 -9.25 -9.06
N GLY A 91 -5.66 -8.66 -8.56
CA GLY A 91 -5.32 -7.25 -8.72
C GLY A 91 -3.86 -7.01 -9.10
N GLY A 92 -3.22 -7.94 -9.83
CA GLY A 92 -1.89 -7.71 -10.41
C GLY A 92 -0.67 -7.89 -9.48
N ASP A 93 -0.82 -7.85 -8.14
CA ASP A 93 0.23 -8.26 -7.19
C ASP A 93 -0.18 -9.52 -6.42
N PRO A 94 0.53 -10.66 -6.56
CA PRO A 94 0.18 -11.90 -5.89
C PRO A 94 0.16 -11.80 -4.36
N GLY A 95 1.07 -11.02 -3.76
CA GLY A 95 1.14 -10.84 -2.31
C GLY A 95 -0.08 -10.10 -1.76
N VAL A 96 -0.50 -9.03 -2.44
CA VAL A 96 -1.73 -8.29 -2.12
C VAL A 96 -2.96 -9.17 -2.34
N ASN A 97 -3.03 -9.93 -3.44
CA ASN A 97 -4.15 -10.85 -3.70
C ASN A 97 -4.30 -11.89 -2.60
N SER A 98 -3.19 -12.53 -2.21
CA SER A 98 -3.18 -13.50 -1.12
C SER A 98 -3.58 -12.87 0.22
N TYR A 99 -3.07 -11.67 0.53
CA TYR A 99 -3.44 -10.96 1.75
C TYR A 99 -4.95 -10.68 1.80
N ILE A 100 -5.50 -10.03 0.76
CA ILE A 100 -6.92 -9.69 0.70
C ILE A 100 -7.77 -10.95 0.82
N LEU A 101 -7.45 -12.00 0.06
CA LEU A 101 -8.19 -13.26 0.11
C LEU A 101 -8.16 -13.91 1.50
N CYS A 102 -7.01 -13.93 2.17
CA CYS A 102 -6.88 -14.44 3.53
C CYS A 102 -7.67 -13.59 4.54
N SER A 103 -7.61 -12.26 4.44
CA SER A 103 -8.35 -11.34 5.32
C SER A 103 -9.87 -11.43 5.13
N ILE A 104 -10.35 -11.74 3.93
CA ILE A 104 -11.78 -11.97 3.69
C ILE A 104 -12.19 -13.33 4.27
N ARG A 105 -11.40 -14.38 4.02
CA ARG A 105 -11.72 -15.75 4.44
C ARG A 105 -11.65 -15.99 5.95
N SER A 106 -11.08 -15.06 6.71
CA SER A 106 -11.18 -15.11 8.18
C SER A 106 -12.56 -14.71 8.71
N GLU A 107 -13.46 -14.23 7.85
CA GLU A 107 -14.81 -13.80 8.20
C GLU A 107 -15.88 -14.77 7.64
N PRO A 108 -17.13 -14.69 8.11
CA PRO A 108 -18.25 -15.44 7.54
C PRO A 108 -18.56 -15.08 6.07
N ALA A 109 -18.94 -16.08 5.27
CA ALA A 109 -19.14 -15.95 3.82
C ALA A 109 -20.18 -14.89 3.40
N ASP A 110 -21.25 -14.74 4.19
CA ASP A 110 -22.31 -13.73 4.01
C ASP A 110 -21.80 -12.29 4.14
N ARG A 111 -20.67 -12.09 4.82
CA ARG A 111 -20.02 -10.79 4.99
C ARG A 111 -18.98 -10.50 3.92
N HIS A 112 -18.54 -11.49 3.14
CA HIS A 112 -17.42 -11.35 2.21
C HIS A 112 -17.61 -10.21 1.20
N LEU A 113 -18.80 -10.08 0.59
CA LEU A 113 -19.05 -9.02 -0.40
C LEU A 113 -18.95 -7.62 0.20
N LYS A 114 -19.47 -7.44 1.41
CA LYS A 114 -19.34 -6.16 2.13
C LYS A 114 -17.88 -5.85 2.42
N ILE A 115 -17.13 -6.82 2.95
CA ILE A 115 -15.72 -6.67 3.27
C ILE A 115 -14.89 -6.33 2.03
N VAL A 116 -15.13 -7.02 0.90
CA VAL A 116 -14.46 -6.70 -0.36
C VAL A 116 -14.75 -5.25 -0.75
N ASN A 117 -16.01 -4.82 -0.68
CA ASN A 117 -16.38 -3.47 -1.04
C ASN A 117 -15.70 -2.42 -0.15
N ASP A 118 -15.59 -2.69 1.15
CA ASP A 118 -14.84 -1.84 2.09
C ASP A 118 -13.34 -1.85 1.78
N MET A 119 -12.78 -3.00 1.40
CA MET A 119 -11.37 -3.16 1.01
C MET A 119 -11.03 -2.49 -0.32
N LEU A 120 -11.97 -2.38 -1.27
CA LEU A 120 -11.73 -1.71 -2.55
C LEU A 120 -11.22 -0.28 -2.36
N VAL A 121 -11.79 0.43 -1.39
CA VAL A 121 -11.37 1.78 -1.04
C VAL A 121 -9.87 1.82 -0.74
N MET A 122 -9.36 0.80 -0.05
CA MET A 122 -7.97 0.73 0.43
C MET A 122 -6.94 0.28 -0.61
N TYR A 123 -7.34 -0.54 -1.59
CA TYR A 123 -6.38 -1.23 -2.47
C TYR A 123 -6.43 -0.79 -3.93
N VAL A 124 -7.51 -0.18 -4.41
CA VAL A 124 -7.65 0.23 -5.81
C VAL A 124 -6.60 1.27 -6.22
N GLY A 125 -5.80 0.97 -7.26
CA GLY A 125 -4.79 1.87 -7.81
C GLY A 125 -3.52 1.99 -6.97
N TYR A 126 -3.37 1.15 -5.94
CA TYR A 126 -2.23 1.13 -5.00
C TYR A 126 -1.38 -0.14 -5.13
N GLU A 127 -1.52 -0.89 -6.21
CA GLU A 127 -0.95 -2.23 -6.39
C GLU A 127 0.59 -2.20 -6.50
N LYS A 128 1.19 -1.00 -6.60
CA LYS A 128 2.65 -0.77 -6.62
C LYS A 128 3.10 0.36 -5.68
N ALA A 129 2.29 0.70 -4.69
CA ALA A 129 2.60 1.79 -3.78
C ALA A 129 3.82 1.45 -2.90
N LEU A 130 4.72 2.43 -2.75
CA LEU A 130 5.83 2.33 -1.81
C LEU A 130 5.29 2.41 -0.37
N CYS A 131 6.03 1.81 0.57
CA CYS A 131 5.75 1.97 1.99
C CYS A 131 5.99 3.42 2.42
N ASP A 132 4.98 4.06 3.00
CA ASP A 132 5.03 5.47 3.47
C ASP A 132 5.99 5.68 4.65
N ILE A 133 6.42 4.58 5.28
CA ILE A 133 7.33 4.59 6.41
C ILE A 133 8.78 4.43 5.94
N CYS A 134 9.07 3.36 5.20
CA CYS A 134 10.44 3.01 4.84
C CYS A 134 10.86 3.51 3.45
N GLY A 135 9.91 3.82 2.56
CA GLY A 135 10.12 4.26 1.19
C GLY A 135 10.37 3.13 0.18
N ASN A 136 10.32 1.87 0.60
CA ASN A 136 10.60 0.72 -0.27
C ASN A 136 9.31 0.03 -0.72
N TYR A 137 9.34 -0.56 -1.92
CA TYR A 137 8.29 -1.48 -2.39
C TYR A 137 8.44 -2.86 -1.74
N ALA A 138 9.64 -3.43 -1.75
CA ALA A 138 9.90 -4.73 -1.14
C ALA A 138 11.04 -4.61 -0.13
N VAL A 139 10.95 -5.35 0.98
CA VAL A 139 12.06 -5.48 1.94
C VAL A 139 12.66 -6.88 1.89
N ILE A 140 13.95 -6.96 2.21
CA ILE A 140 14.73 -8.21 2.31
C ILE A 140 14.96 -8.52 3.80
N PRO A 141 14.90 -9.80 4.24
CA PRO A 141 14.64 -11.00 3.45
C PRO A 141 13.14 -11.24 3.16
N GLY A 142 12.84 -11.94 2.06
CA GLY A 142 11.48 -12.43 1.76
C GLY A 142 10.63 -11.56 0.83
N PHE A 143 11.16 -10.46 0.28
CA PHE A 143 10.48 -9.58 -0.67
C PHE A 143 9.07 -9.15 -0.22
N LEU A 144 8.94 -8.81 1.07
CA LEU A 144 7.65 -8.45 1.66
C LEU A 144 7.19 -7.11 1.05
N THR A 145 6.05 -7.13 0.37
CA THR A 145 5.40 -5.92 -0.16
C THR A 145 4.56 -5.24 0.92
N PRO A 146 4.32 -3.92 0.85
CA PRO A 146 3.51 -3.23 1.83
C PRO A 146 2.05 -3.59 1.58
N THR A 147 1.55 -4.58 2.31
CA THR A 147 0.15 -5.03 2.21
C THR A 147 -0.76 -4.35 3.21
N CYS A 148 -0.24 -3.78 4.31
CA CYS A 148 -1.07 -3.11 5.31
C CYS A 148 -1.60 -1.79 4.77
N ARG A 149 -2.87 -1.51 5.04
CA ARG A 149 -3.57 -0.29 4.65
C ARG A 149 -4.25 0.32 5.88
N THR A 150 -4.20 1.64 6.01
CA THR A 150 -4.95 2.37 7.04
C THR A 150 -5.60 3.58 6.39
N ILE A 151 -6.92 3.69 6.56
CA ILE A 151 -7.68 4.84 6.09
C ILE A 151 -7.38 6.01 7.01
N GLU A 152 -6.86 7.08 6.42
CA GLU A 152 -6.81 8.41 7.03
C GLU A 152 -7.93 9.27 6.44
N GLU A 153 -8.13 10.50 6.93
CA GLU A 153 -9.27 11.35 6.55
C GLU A 153 -9.52 11.42 5.03
N ASP A 154 -8.49 11.65 4.22
CA ASP A 154 -8.61 11.84 2.78
C ASP A 154 -7.64 11.00 1.93
N PHE A 155 -6.84 10.13 2.54
CA PHE A 155 -5.84 9.30 1.87
C PHE A 155 -5.66 7.94 2.57
N ILE A 156 -4.93 7.03 1.93
CA ILE A 156 -4.60 5.73 2.51
C ILE A 156 -3.11 5.64 2.79
N LEU A 157 -2.80 5.30 4.04
CA LEU A 157 -1.46 4.90 4.44
C LEU A 157 -1.20 3.47 4.01
N VAL A 158 -0.02 3.25 3.44
CA VAL A 158 0.49 2.01 2.90
C VAL A 158 1.78 1.68 3.63
N HIS A 159 1.84 0.53 4.28
CA HIS A 159 3.07 0.13 4.97
C HIS A 159 3.28 -1.38 4.99
N HIS A 160 4.53 -1.77 5.25
CA HIS A 160 4.83 -3.16 5.59
C HIS A 160 4.34 -3.48 7.00
N ALA A 161 4.03 -4.76 7.26
CA ALA A 161 3.59 -5.21 8.58
C ALA A 161 4.61 -4.89 9.70
N GLN A 162 5.90 -4.95 9.40
CA GLN A 162 6.98 -4.65 10.34
C GLN A 162 7.30 -3.15 10.46
N CYS A 163 6.80 -2.31 9.55
CA CYS A 163 7.04 -0.88 9.61
C CYS A 163 6.01 -0.25 10.56
N LYS A 164 6.48 0.34 11.66
CA LYS A 164 5.64 1.03 12.64
C LYS A 164 5.58 2.52 12.33
N MET A 165 4.38 3.10 12.44
CA MET A 165 4.18 4.55 12.40
C MET A 165 4.72 5.14 13.71
N GLU A 166 5.72 6.03 13.59
CA GLU A 166 6.21 6.89 14.68
C GLU A 166 5.54 8.27 14.66
#